data_AF-A0A2L1UNM9-F1
#
_entry.id   AF-A0A2L1UNM9-F1
#
_cell.length_a   1.000
_cell.length_b   1.000
_cell.length_c   1.000
_cell.angle_alpha   90.00
_cell.angle_beta   90.00
_cell.angle_gamma   90.00
#
_symmetry.space_group_name_H-M   'P 1'
#
loop_
_entity.id
_entity.type
_entity.pdbx_description
1 polymer ?
#
loop_
_entity_poly.entity_id
_entity_poly.type
_entity_poly.pdbx_seq_one_letter_code
_entity_poly.pdbx_strand_id
1 'polypeptide(L)'
;MSNLTGSEPLAAQARQLVHAGEWQKAADALRQLIGEVTGVAAGQLTINRDQYSLNSLNGTVTLDDGRALFFKYHNEEGEDKTIEEYYNAELLRETGFRVDVPVYACGEPGRQILMYTLRHDRRMADVCRDIEQQQAWDQEAEIEEAQRRADRDILTQTLPTLKAGSVDAVSAEPIHQLFHHRLVSPDNPQIPAGFGGRVARFYVGKTFRLEDEELEWQTLSNLRWVINGVAYEHSLRQLFAEAGTRLAPAALADHGVITAHGDAHNANVWYDTSEEIPQLVSFDPAFAGRNIPALLAEIKATFHNIFAHPLWLYEPARCGELYKVTVMRRGDTLYVDHNWQLTPLRAAFLHDKGEEYWQPLLGQLARRGWLPPHWQRIFRLAMFCCPTLVLDLRAGGFSGHTPTSSALGLAMAVMLGSQPVEDTDEFSDWLAGISPAEKAQ
;
A
#
# COMPACT_ATOMS: atom_id res chain seq x y z
N MET A 1 -26.48 39.97 16.19
CA MET A 1 -26.27 38.81 15.31
C MET A 1 -24.77 38.73 15.05
N SER A 2 -24.15 37.71 15.63
CA SER A 2 -22.70 37.57 15.81
C SER A 2 -22.01 37.13 14.52
N ASN A 3 -21.03 37.89 14.06
CA ASN A 3 -20.05 37.45 13.07
C ASN A 3 -19.00 36.58 13.79
N LEU A 4 -19.12 35.26 13.67
CA LEU A 4 -18.06 34.33 14.02
C LEU A 4 -16.98 34.40 12.94
N THR A 5 -15.92 35.16 13.21
CA THR A 5 -14.62 35.01 12.55
C THR A 5 -14.01 33.70 13.04
N GLY A 6 -14.34 32.58 12.38
CA GLY A 6 -13.77 31.28 12.72
C GLY A 6 -12.28 31.24 12.35
N SER A 7 -11.42 31.08 13.34
CA SER A 7 -10.03 30.67 13.12
C SER A 7 -10.01 29.35 12.35
N GLU A 8 -9.03 29.19 11.46
CA GLU A 8 -8.83 27.95 10.71
C GLU A 8 -8.68 26.76 11.69
N PRO A 9 -9.24 25.56 11.38
CA PRO A 9 -9.17 24.44 12.30
C PRO A 9 -7.74 23.99 12.59
N LEU A 10 -7.43 23.69 13.86
CA LEU A 10 -6.06 23.43 14.35
C LEU A 10 -5.33 22.32 13.57
N ALA A 11 -6.05 21.28 13.13
CA ALA A 11 -5.45 20.18 12.36
C ALA A 11 -4.99 20.65 10.96
N ALA A 12 -5.82 21.44 10.27
CA ALA A 12 -5.49 22.02 8.97
C ALA A 12 -4.34 23.04 9.10
N GLN A 13 -4.39 23.87 10.14
CA GLN A 13 -3.33 24.83 10.46
C GLN A 13 -1.99 24.13 10.71
N ALA A 14 -1.96 23.07 11.52
CA ALA A 14 -0.73 22.31 11.80
C ALA A 14 -0.09 21.77 10.52
N ARG A 15 -0.89 21.25 9.59
CA ARG A 15 -0.40 20.73 8.30
C ARG A 15 0.20 21.83 7.43
N GLN A 16 -0.48 22.97 7.29
CA GLN A 16 0.05 24.11 6.54
C GLN A 16 1.38 24.60 7.12
N LEU A 17 1.47 24.66 8.45
CA LEU A 17 2.69 25.05 9.15
C LEU A 17 3.82 24.05 8.90
N VAL A 18 3.56 22.73 8.89
CA VAL A 18 4.55 21.72 8.48
C VAL A 18 5.01 21.93 7.03
N HIS A 19 4.10 22.16 6.09
CA HIS A 19 4.46 22.44 4.69
C HIS A 19 5.28 23.73 4.55
N ALA A 20 5.06 24.72 5.41
CA ALA A 20 5.83 25.95 5.47
C ALA A 20 7.17 25.82 6.23
N GLY A 21 7.47 24.65 6.80
CA GLY A 21 8.67 24.43 7.63
C GLY A 21 8.59 25.07 9.03
N GLU A 22 7.41 25.52 9.45
CA GLU A 22 7.12 26.19 10.73
C GLU A 22 6.84 25.15 11.84
N TRP A 23 7.79 24.25 12.07
CA TRP A 23 7.64 23.06 12.92
C TRP A 23 7.17 23.35 14.35
N GLN A 24 7.71 24.40 14.98
CA GLN A 24 7.35 24.72 16.36
C GLN A 24 5.89 25.15 16.45
N LYS A 25 5.43 25.99 15.54
CA LYS A 25 4.03 26.41 15.48
C LYS A 25 3.09 25.25 15.16
N ALA A 26 3.52 24.33 14.29
CA ALA A 26 2.77 23.11 14.00
C ALA A 26 2.61 22.25 15.26
N ALA A 27 3.68 22.09 16.04
CA ALA A 27 3.65 21.36 17.30
C ALA A 27 2.75 22.06 18.33
N ASP A 28 2.75 23.40 18.41
CA ASP A 28 1.85 24.17 19.28
C ASP A 28 0.38 23.93 18.94
N ALA A 29 0.02 24.01 17.66
CA ALA A 29 -1.34 23.75 17.18
C ALA A 29 -1.80 22.31 17.50
N LEU A 30 -0.91 21.32 17.31
CA LEU A 30 -1.21 19.93 17.64
C LEU A 30 -1.37 19.70 19.14
N ARG A 31 -0.54 20.33 19.99
CA ARG A 31 -0.69 20.23 21.44
C ARG A 31 -2.03 20.79 21.91
N GLN A 32 -2.44 21.92 21.35
CA GLN A 32 -3.74 22.49 21.64
C GLN A 32 -4.85 21.51 21.24
N LEU A 33 -4.82 20.99 20.02
CA LEU A 33 -5.81 20.03 19.52
C LEU A 33 -5.88 18.77 20.39
N ILE A 34 -4.73 18.17 20.71
CA ILE A 34 -4.64 16.97 21.56
C ILE A 34 -5.18 17.27 22.96
N GLY A 35 -4.89 18.45 23.51
CA GLY A 35 -5.46 18.89 24.79
C GLY A 35 -6.98 18.98 24.76
N GLU A 36 -7.54 19.53 23.69
CA GLU A 36 -8.99 19.65 23.51
C GLU A 36 -9.68 18.28 23.29
N VAL A 37 -9.01 17.32 22.65
CA VAL A 37 -9.57 15.98 22.36
C VAL A 37 -9.46 15.06 23.58
N THR A 38 -8.33 15.07 24.28
CA THR A 38 -8.07 14.17 25.41
C THR A 38 -8.61 14.70 26.74
N GLY A 39 -8.84 16.03 26.84
CA GLY A 39 -9.13 16.71 28.09
C GLY A 39 -7.91 16.86 29.02
N VAL A 40 -6.71 16.52 28.54
CA VAL A 40 -5.46 16.57 29.30
C VAL A 40 -4.43 17.36 28.52
N ALA A 41 -3.76 18.31 29.17
CA ALA A 41 -2.75 19.11 28.50
C ALA A 41 -1.63 18.24 27.90
N ALA A 42 -1.26 18.57 26.66
CA ALA A 42 -0.19 17.91 25.93
C ALA A 42 1.15 18.60 26.22
N GLY A 43 2.10 17.85 26.77
CA GLY A 43 3.44 18.32 27.11
C GLY A 43 4.42 18.25 25.94
N GLN A 44 5.39 17.34 25.99
CA GLN A 44 6.37 17.18 24.92
C GLN A 44 5.72 16.51 23.70
N LEU A 45 5.84 17.14 22.52
CA LEU A 45 5.32 16.62 21.26
C LEU A 45 6.43 16.61 20.21
N THR A 46 6.56 15.49 19.51
CA THR A 46 7.51 15.32 18.39
C THR A 46 6.73 14.92 17.15
N ILE A 47 6.93 15.65 16.04
CA ILE A 47 6.35 15.31 14.74
C ILE A 47 7.36 14.44 13.98
N ASN A 48 6.92 13.29 13.48
CA ASN A 48 7.75 12.41 12.67
C ASN A 48 8.04 13.01 11.30
N ARG A 49 9.22 12.68 10.75
CA ARG A 49 9.69 13.15 9.44
C ARG A 49 10.00 11.98 8.50
N ASP A 50 9.40 10.81 8.76
CA ASP A 50 9.77 9.58 8.06
C ASP A 50 9.18 9.50 6.64
N GLN A 51 9.81 8.65 5.83
CA GLN A 51 9.47 8.43 4.41
C GLN A 51 8.22 7.54 4.21
N TYR A 52 7.69 6.93 5.27
CA TYR A 52 6.56 6.00 5.19
C TYR A 52 5.21 6.72 5.33
N SER A 53 5.21 7.93 5.90
CA SER A 53 4.00 8.70 6.26
C SER A 53 3.55 9.67 5.17
N LEU A 54 3.37 9.16 3.95
CA LEU A 54 3.27 9.98 2.72
C LEU A 54 2.02 10.88 2.65
N ASN A 55 0.93 10.48 3.31
CA ASN A 55 -0.36 11.19 3.29
C ASN A 55 -0.91 11.50 4.70
N SER A 56 -0.05 11.45 5.72
CA SER A 56 -0.45 11.64 7.12
C SER A 56 0.55 12.47 7.90
N LEU A 57 0.07 13.35 8.77
CA LEU A 57 0.92 13.96 9.80
C LEU A 57 0.83 13.06 11.04
N ASN A 58 1.96 12.60 11.58
CA ASN A 58 1.97 11.78 12.78
C ASN A 58 3.18 12.09 13.68
N GLY A 59 3.17 11.55 14.88
CA GLY A 59 4.19 11.81 15.87
C GLY A 59 3.88 11.22 17.23
N THR A 60 4.63 11.64 18.23
CA THR A 60 4.46 11.21 19.62
C THR A 60 4.18 12.40 20.52
N VAL A 61 3.41 12.17 21.59
CA VAL A 61 3.06 13.16 22.59
C VAL A 61 3.07 12.54 23.99
N THR A 62 3.57 13.28 24.98
CA THR A 62 3.39 12.95 26.40
C THR A 62 2.35 13.89 26.99
N LEU A 63 1.31 13.35 27.61
CA LEU A 63 0.28 14.11 28.32
C LEU A 63 0.73 14.41 29.76
N ASP A 64 0.17 15.46 30.36
CA ASP A 64 0.50 15.90 31.73
C ASP A 64 0.17 14.85 32.81
N ASP A 65 -0.72 13.90 32.51
CA ASP A 65 -1.02 12.77 33.39
C ASP A 65 -0.03 11.60 33.27
N GLY A 66 1.03 11.76 32.48
CA GLY A 66 2.12 10.80 32.31
C GLY A 66 1.92 9.80 31.17
N ARG A 67 0.77 9.79 30.50
CA ARG A 67 0.55 8.91 29.34
C ARG A 67 1.36 9.36 28.14
N ALA A 68 1.97 8.41 27.43
CA ALA A 68 2.63 8.64 26.16
C ALA A 68 1.80 8.03 25.03
N LEU A 69 1.54 8.82 23.99
CA LEU A 69 0.69 8.45 22.86
C LEU A 69 1.42 8.64 21.54
N PHE A 70 1.12 7.78 20.58
CA PHE A 70 1.40 8.02 19.16
C PHE A 70 0.13 8.62 18.54
N PHE A 71 0.24 9.78 17.89
CA PHE A 71 -0.90 10.41 17.22
C PHE A 71 -0.72 10.36 15.71
N LYS A 72 -1.84 10.27 15.00
CA LYS A 72 -1.89 10.31 13.55
C LYS A 72 -3.08 11.13 13.07
N TYR A 73 -2.84 11.86 11.98
CA TYR A 73 -3.79 12.69 11.26
C TYR A 73 -3.80 12.29 9.78
N HIS A 74 -4.99 12.00 9.26
CA HIS A 74 -5.22 11.73 7.84
C HIS A 74 -6.03 12.84 7.18
N ASN A 75 -5.57 13.29 6.02
CA ASN A 75 -6.31 14.17 5.12
C ASN A 75 -5.77 13.94 3.70
N GLU A 76 -6.22 12.84 3.05
CA GLU A 76 -6.17 12.71 1.59
C GLU A 76 -7.30 13.54 0.96
N GLU A 77 -7.09 13.99 -0.29
CA GLU A 77 -8.15 14.60 -1.10
C GLU A 77 -9.34 13.63 -1.22
N GLY A 78 -10.49 13.99 -0.65
CA GLY A 78 -11.73 13.18 -0.65
C GLY A 78 -11.96 12.31 0.59
N GLU A 79 -11.06 12.32 1.58
CA GLU A 79 -11.17 11.54 2.82
C GLU A 79 -11.38 12.43 4.07
N ASP A 80 -12.53 13.10 4.17
CA ASP A 80 -12.92 13.87 5.35
C ASP A 80 -13.25 12.99 6.60
N LYS A 81 -12.91 11.68 6.58
CA LYS A 81 -13.53 10.65 7.43
C LYS A 81 -12.57 9.85 8.33
N THR A 82 -11.80 10.54 9.17
CA THR A 82 -10.93 9.92 10.20
C THR A 82 -11.69 9.05 11.22
N ILE A 83 -13.02 9.18 11.31
CA ILE A 83 -13.90 8.30 12.09
C ILE A 83 -13.89 6.85 11.57
N GLU A 84 -13.81 6.66 10.26
CA GLU A 84 -13.93 5.32 9.67
C GLU A 84 -12.74 4.44 10.06
N GLU A 85 -11.53 4.98 10.16
CA GLU A 85 -10.34 4.24 10.61
C GLU A 85 -10.46 3.71 12.05
N TYR A 86 -11.09 4.47 12.97
CA TYR A 86 -11.39 3.96 14.32
C TYR A 86 -12.36 2.77 14.27
N TYR A 87 -13.46 2.91 13.52
CA TYR A 87 -14.43 1.83 13.37
C TYR A 87 -13.84 0.60 12.67
N ASN A 88 -12.88 0.82 11.78
CA ASN A 88 -12.15 -0.23 11.08
C ASN A 88 -11.26 -1.04 12.03
N ALA A 89 -10.57 -0.38 12.97
CA ALA A 89 -9.78 -1.08 13.99
C ALA A 89 -10.66 -1.93 14.91
N GLU A 90 -11.81 -1.38 15.33
CA GLU A 90 -12.80 -2.13 16.11
C GLU A 90 -13.38 -3.32 15.35
N LEU A 91 -13.76 -3.12 14.08
CA LEU A 91 -14.21 -4.19 13.18
C LEU A 91 -13.22 -5.36 13.12
N LEU A 92 -11.95 -5.05 12.89
CA LEU A 92 -10.90 -6.07 12.78
C LEU A 92 -10.74 -6.80 14.11
N ARG A 93 -10.71 -6.07 15.24
CA ARG A 93 -10.63 -6.65 16.58
C ARG A 93 -11.81 -7.58 16.88
N GLU A 94 -13.03 -7.15 16.59
CA GLU A 94 -14.27 -7.95 16.75
C GLU A 94 -14.25 -9.22 15.90
N THR A 95 -13.55 -9.19 14.76
CA THR A 95 -13.38 -10.34 13.86
C THR A 95 -12.19 -11.23 14.27
N GLY A 96 -11.48 -10.88 15.34
CA GLY A 96 -10.38 -11.68 15.90
C GLY A 96 -8.99 -11.36 15.33
N PHE A 97 -8.84 -10.31 14.52
CA PHE A 97 -7.54 -9.87 14.05
C PHE A 97 -6.70 -9.30 15.20
N ARG A 98 -5.38 -9.54 15.17
CA ARG A 98 -4.43 -8.83 16.02
C ARG A 98 -4.18 -7.44 15.46
N VAL A 99 -4.92 -6.48 15.99
CA VAL A 99 -4.87 -5.07 15.57
C VAL A 99 -4.79 -4.17 16.81
N ASP A 100 -3.95 -3.14 16.73
CA ASP A 100 -3.91 -2.08 17.71
C ASP A 100 -5.06 -1.09 17.47
N VAL A 101 -5.73 -0.69 18.55
CA VAL A 101 -6.92 0.16 18.50
C VAL A 101 -6.59 1.49 19.16
N PRO A 102 -6.93 2.64 18.56
CA PRO A 102 -6.59 3.91 19.16
C PRO A 102 -7.39 4.09 20.46
N VAL A 103 -6.71 4.61 21.48
CA VAL A 103 -7.30 4.96 22.78
C VAL A 103 -8.14 6.23 22.71
N TYR A 104 -7.89 7.07 21.71
CA TYR A 104 -8.70 8.25 21.41
C TYR A 104 -8.94 8.37 19.91
N ALA A 105 -10.16 8.74 19.55
CA ALA A 105 -10.53 9.10 18.20
C ALA A 105 -11.38 10.37 18.21
N CYS A 106 -10.96 11.39 17.46
CA CYS A 106 -11.80 12.55 17.15
C CYS A 106 -12.07 12.58 15.66
N GLY A 107 -13.34 12.71 15.32
CA GLY A 107 -13.84 12.71 13.96
C GLY A 107 -14.40 14.02 13.46
N GLU A 108 -14.44 15.02 14.33
CA GLU A 108 -15.09 16.29 14.03
C GLU A 108 -14.34 17.02 12.91
N PRO A 109 -15.05 17.59 11.92
CA PRO A 109 -14.44 18.38 10.86
C PRO A 109 -13.47 19.44 11.39
N GLY A 110 -12.18 19.32 11.01
CA GLY A 110 -11.11 20.21 11.42
C GLY A 110 -10.40 19.86 12.74
N ARG A 111 -10.87 18.83 13.45
CA ARG A 111 -10.27 18.30 14.69
C ARG A 111 -9.92 16.82 14.59
N GLN A 112 -9.93 16.28 13.37
CA GLN A 112 -9.72 14.86 13.18
C GLN A 112 -8.35 14.41 13.68
N ILE A 113 -8.30 13.39 14.55
CA ILE A 113 -7.05 12.83 15.06
C ILE A 113 -7.32 11.46 15.68
N LEU A 114 -6.40 10.53 15.47
CA LEU A 114 -6.35 9.26 16.18
C LEU A 114 -5.13 9.23 17.09
N MET A 115 -5.27 8.64 18.27
CA MET A 115 -4.16 8.46 19.19
C MET A 115 -4.15 7.05 19.75
N TYR A 116 -2.99 6.40 19.63
CA TYR A 116 -2.69 5.06 20.10
C TYR A 116 -1.82 5.15 21.35
N THR A 117 -1.86 4.11 22.17
CA THR A 117 -0.82 3.94 23.20
C THR A 117 0.54 3.92 22.51
N LEU A 118 1.51 4.68 23.02
CA LEU A 118 2.84 4.66 22.44
C LEU A 118 3.45 3.27 22.59
N ARG A 119 3.75 2.62 21.45
CA ARG A 119 4.52 1.38 21.39
C ARG A 119 6.00 1.68 21.26
N HIS A 120 6.82 0.81 21.84
CA HIS A 120 8.28 0.81 21.67
C HIS A 120 8.75 -0.33 20.77
N ASP A 121 7.82 -1.18 20.33
CA ASP A 121 8.07 -2.23 19.36
C ASP A 121 8.56 -1.64 18.04
N ARG A 122 9.38 -2.42 17.35
CA ARG A 122 9.85 -2.03 16.02
C ARG A 122 8.76 -2.32 15.01
N ARG A 123 8.64 -1.48 13.97
CA ARG A 123 7.84 -1.85 12.80
C ARG A 123 8.53 -3.02 12.10
N MET A 124 7.74 -3.96 11.60
CA MET A 124 8.25 -5.11 10.86
C MET A 124 9.08 -4.66 9.65
N ALA A 125 8.73 -3.54 9.01
CA ALA A 125 9.50 -2.96 7.91
C ALA A 125 10.93 -2.58 8.35
N ASP A 126 11.08 -2.00 9.54
CA ASP A 126 12.39 -1.61 10.08
C ASP A 126 13.23 -2.84 10.45
N VAL A 127 12.59 -3.89 11.01
CA VAL A 127 13.26 -5.17 11.33
C VAL A 127 13.81 -5.84 10.08
N CYS A 128 12.97 -6.03 9.06
CA CYS A 128 13.41 -6.66 7.82
C CYS A 128 14.48 -5.82 7.10
N ARG A 129 14.30 -4.49 7.07
CA ARG A 129 15.26 -3.56 6.48
C ARG A 129 16.65 -3.72 7.07
N ASP A 130 16.76 -3.89 8.39
CA ASP A 130 18.05 -4.09 9.05
C ASP A 130 18.69 -5.43 8.69
N ILE A 131 17.91 -6.53 8.66
CA ILE A 131 18.38 -7.85 8.23
C ILE A 131 18.94 -7.77 6.81
N GLU A 132 18.20 -7.14 5.90
CA GLU A 132 18.57 -7.04 4.49
C GLU A 132 19.78 -6.13 4.25
N GLN A 133 19.92 -5.06 5.04
CA GLN A 133 21.09 -4.16 4.95
C GLN A 133 22.36 -4.79 5.52
N GLN A 134 22.23 -5.55 6.60
CA GLN A 134 23.35 -6.21 7.25
C GLN A 134 23.66 -7.58 6.63
N GLN A 135 22.78 -8.06 5.74
CA GLN A 135 22.81 -9.42 5.19
C GLN A 135 22.84 -10.48 6.31
N ALA A 136 22.10 -10.23 7.39
CA ALA A 136 22.04 -11.07 8.59
C ALA A 136 21.05 -12.23 8.40
N TRP A 137 21.22 -13.01 7.32
CA TRP A 137 20.30 -14.08 6.93
C TRP A 137 20.22 -15.20 7.98
N ASP A 138 21.25 -15.36 8.81
CA ASP A 138 21.25 -16.27 9.96
C ASP A 138 20.24 -15.89 11.05
N GLN A 139 19.75 -14.65 11.04
CA GLN A 139 18.76 -14.12 11.99
C GLN A 139 17.34 -14.11 11.41
N GLU A 140 17.13 -14.55 10.16
CA GLU A 140 15.86 -14.35 9.45
C GLU A 140 14.75 -15.34 9.86
N ALA A 141 15.13 -16.50 10.40
CA ALA A 141 14.20 -17.61 10.67
C ALA A 141 13.05 -17.25 11.63
N GLU A 142 13.32 -16.46 12.67
CA GLU A 142 12.27 -16.03 13.61
C GLU A 142 11.30 -15.02 12.99
N ILE A 143 11.80 -14.19 12.07
CA ILE A 143 11.03 -13.18 11.34
C ILE A 143 10.17 -13.85 10.26
N GLU A 144 10.73 -14.80 9.52
CA GLU A 144 10.03 -15.67 8.58
C GLU A 144 8.86 -16.38 9.27
N GLU A 145 9.14 -17.09 10.36
CA GLU A 145 8.13 -17.86 11.07
C GLU A 145 7.08 -16.96 11.74
N ALA A 146 7.43 -15.74 12.18
CA ALA A 146 6.45 -14.75 12.63
C ALA A 146 5.53 -14.27 11.49
N GLN A 147 6.07 -14.01 10.30
CA GLN A 147 5.30 -13.64 9.11
C GLN A 147 4.38 -14.79 8.66
N ARG A 148 4.91 -16.00 8.59
CA ARG A 148 4.17 -17.22 8.23
C ARG A 148 2.97 -17.46 9.14
N ARG A 149 3.16 -17.36 10.45
CA ARG A 149 2.05 -17.44 11.43
C ARG A 149 1.03 -16.34 11.22
N ALA A 150 1.48 -15.11 10.99
CA ALA A 150 0.58 -13.99 10.77
C ALA A 150 -0.29 -14.21 9.52
N ASP A 151 0.29 -14.70 8.41
CA ASP A 151 -0.46 -14.98 7.18
C ASP A 151 -1.52 -16.08 7.40
N ARG A 152 -1.17 -17.15 8.12
CA ARG A 152 -2.11 -18.21 8.51
C ARG A 152 -3.23 -17.69 9.44
N ASP A 153 -2.87 -16.87 10.43
CA ASP A 153 -3.82 -16.32 11.39
C ASP A 153 -4.78 -15.33 10.71
N ILE A 154 -4.26 -14.47 9.83
CA ILE A 154 -5.07 -13.57 8.99
C ILE A 154 -6.07 -14.37 8.17
N LEU A 155 -5.65 -15.44 7.49
CA LEU A 155 -6.57 -16.30 6.75
C LEU A 155 -7.62 -16.94 7.67
N THR A 156 -7.20 -17.42 8.84
CA THR A 156 -8.08 -18.08 9.82
C THR A 156 -9.22 -17.16 10.27
N GLN A 157 -8.94 -15.87 10.49
CA GLN A 157 -9.97 -14.89 10.85
C GLN A 157 -10.77 -14.40 9.63
N THR A 158 -10.13 -14.34 8.47
CA THR A 158 -10.74 -13.85 7.22
C THR A 158 -11.75 -14.85 6.66
N LEU A 159 -11.39 -16.12 6.54
CA LEU A 159 -12.16 -17.11 5.79
C LEU A 159 -13.60 -17.33 6.31
N PRO A 160 -13.88 -17.33 7.63
CA PRO A 160 -15.24 -17.39 8.16
C PRO A 160 -16.15 -16.23 7.70
N THR A 161 -15.56 -15.08 7.34
CA THR A 161 -16.30 -13.91 6.88
C THR A 161 -16.63 -13.93 5.38
N LEU A 162 -16.09 -14.91 4.63
CA LEU A 162 -16.28 -15.03 3.19
C LEU A 162 -17.76 -15.20 2.84
N LYS A 163 -18.30 -14.24 2.09
CA LYS A 163 -19.71 -14.18 1.67
C LYS A 163 -19.84 -13.61 0.26
N ALA A 164 -21.04 -13.67 -0.31
CA ALA A 164 -21.33 -12.99 -1.58
C ALA A 164 -21.30 -11.47 -1.38
N GLY A 165 -20.77 -10.74 -2.36
CA GLY A 165 -20.80 -9.29 -2.38
C GLY A 165 -22.07 -8.74 -3.03
N SER A 166 -22.26 -7.44 -2.91
CA SER A 166 -23.17 -6.67 -3.75
C SER A 166 -22.44 -5.43 -4.25
N VAL A 167 -22.85 -4.91 -5.41
CA VAL A 167 -22.23 -3.71 -5.99
C VAL A 167 -22.24 -2.54 -5.01
N ASP A 168 -23.36 -2.31 -4.32
CA ASP A 168 -23.49 -1.21 -3.36
C ASP A 168 -22.55 -1.37 -2.16
N ALA A 169 -22.49 -2.58 -1.58
CA ALA A 169 -21.64 -2.84 -0.43
C ALA A 169 -20.15 -2.73 -0.78
N VAL A 170 -19.77 -3.28 -1.94
CA VAL A 170 -18.37 -3.28 -2.42
C VAL A 170 -17.94 -1.87 -2.81
N SER A 171 -18.81 -1.10 -3.49
CA SER A 171 -18.51 0.29 -3.87
C SER A 171 -18.30 1.22 -2.69
N ALA A 172 -18.84 0.87 -1.52
CA ALA A 172 -18.67 1.64 -0.29
C ALA A 172 -17.35 1.33 0.45
N GLU A 173 -16.61 0.29 0.04
CA GLU A 173 -15.39 -0.13 0.75
C GLU A 173 -14.20 0.81 0.47
N PRO A 174 -13.43 1.19 1.50
CA PRO A 174 -12.35 2.16 1.38
C PRO A 174 -11.18 1.66 0.51
N ILE A 175 -10.99 0.35 0.37
CA ILE A 175 -9.92 -0.25 -0.45
C ILE A 175 -9.94 0.22 -1.92
N HIS A 176 -11.10 0.64 -2.44
CA HIS A 176 -11.20 1.18 -3.80
C HIS A 176 -10.48 2.53 -3.96
N GLN A 177 -10.19 3.23 -2.87
CA GLN A 177 -9.27 4.36 -2.92
C GLN A 177 -7.89 3.95 -3.46
N LEU A 178 -7.38 2.79 -3.03
CA LEU A 178 -6.05 2.31 -3.41
C LEU A 178 -6.02 1.84 -4.88
N PHE A 179 -7.06 1.14 -5.34
CA PHE A 179 -7.02 0.39 -6.60
C PHE A 179 -7.90 0.94 -7.73
N HIS A 180 -8.84 1.87 -7.47
CA HIS A 180 -9.75 2.38 -8.49
C HIS A 180 -9.91 3.91 -8.49
N HIS A 181 -10.17 4.55 -7.35
CA HIS A 181 -10.42 6.00 -7.34
C HIS A 181 -9.20 6.80 -7.81
N ARG A 182 -7.99 6.29 -7.56
CA ARG A 182 -6.73 6.85 -8.07
C ARG A 182 -6.53 6.71 -9.59
N LEU A 183 -7.39 5.96 -10.29
CA LEU A 183 -7.37 5.75 -11.74
C LEU A 183 -8.42 6.58 -12.49
N VAL A 184 -9.33 7.26 -11.78
CA VAL A 184 -10.49 7.94 -12.37
C VAL A 184 -10.56 9.40 -11.92
N SER A 185 -11.28 10.22 -12.70
CA SER A 185 -11.56 11.62 -12.37
C SER A 185 -13.07 11.84 -12.42
N PRO A 186 -13.81 11.62 -11.32
CA PRO A 186 -15.27 11.72 -11.30
C PRO A 186 -15.78 13.08 -11.80
N ASP A 187 -15.04 14.16 -11.48
CA ASP A 187 -15.37 15.53 -11.87
C ASP A 187 -15.10 15.83 -13.36
N ASN A 188 -14.45 14.91 -14.08
CA ASN A 188 -14.18 15.05 -15.51
C ASN A 188 -14.39 13.71 -16.24
N PRO A 189 -15.65 13.35 -16.56
CA PRO A 189 -16.00 12.07 -17.16
C PRO A 189 -15.50 11.89 -18.61
N GLN A 190 -14.91 12.93 -19.22
CA GLN A 190 -14.27 12.82 -20.54
C GLN A 190 -12.90 12.14 -20.48
N ILE A 191 -12.29 12.08 -19.29
CA ILE A 191 -11.05 11.34 -19.08
C ILE A 191 -11.41 9.86 -18.90
N PRO A 192 -10.95 8.95 -19.77
CA PRO A 192 -11.25 7.53 -19.62
C PRO A 192 -10.67 6.96 -18.32
N ALA A 193 -11.37 5.98 -17.74
CA ALA A 193 -10.87 5.24 -16.59
C ALA A 193 -9.49 4.64 -16.87
N GLY A 194 -8.60 4.70 -15.89
CA GLY A 194 -7.19 4.35 -16.05
C GLY A 194 -6.28 5.54 -16.30
N PHE A 195 -6.81 6.70 -16.72
CA PHE A 195 -6.03 7.90 -17.01
C PHE A 195 -6.42 9.12 -16.17
N GLY A 196 -7.24 8.93 -15.14
CA GLY A 196 -7.64 9.97 -14.19
C GLY A 196 -6.81 9.97 -12.91
N GLY A 197 -7.27 10.73 -11.91
CA GLY A 197 -6.74 10.71 -10.55
C GLY A 197 -5.22 10.87 -10.46
N ARG A 198 -4.56 9.95 -9.75
CA ARG A 198 -3.11 9.96 -9.57
C ARG A 198 -2.36 9.66 -10.86
N VAL A 199 -2.91 8.85 -11.77
CA VAL A 199 -2.27 8.59 -13.08
C VAL A 199 -2.14 9.88 -13.88
N ALA A 200 -3.21 10.68 -13.93
CA ALA A 200 -3.19 11.99 -14.58
C ALA A 200 -2.14 12.91 -13.97
N ARG A 201 -2.08 12.94 -12.63
CA ARG A 201 -1.17 13.80 -11.87
C ARG A 201 0.30 13.41 -12.04
N PHE A 202 0.60 12.11 -11.96
CA PHE A 202 1.97 11.60 -11.94
C PHE A 202 2.56 11.45 -13.34
N TYR A 203 1.76 11.02 -14.32
CA TYR A 203 2.30 10.48 -15.57
C TYR A 203 1.79 11.17 -16.83
N VAL A 204 0.49 11.47 -16.92
CA VAL A 204 -0.11 11.95 -18.17
C VAL A 204 0.47 13.29 -18.59
N GLY A 205 1.04 13.34 -19.80
CA GLY A 205 1.64 14.55 -20.37
C GLY A 205 2.92 14.99 -19.66
N LYS A 206 3.59 14.08 -18.96
CA LYS A 206 4.89 14.32 -18.31
C LYS A 206 6.03 13.70 -19.11
N THR A 207 7.22 14.23 -18.91
CA THR A 207 8.48 13.68 -19.42
C THR A 207 9.12 12.78 -18.37
N PHE A 208 9.68 11.66 -18.81
CA PHE A 208 10.39 10.70 -17.99
C PHE A 208 11.86 10.67 -18.35
N ARG A 209 12.70 10.51 -17.34
CA ARG A 209 14.13 10.23 -17.49
C ARG A 209 14.40 8.85 -16.90
N LEU A 210 14.81 7.91 -17.75
CA LEU A 210 15.08 6.52 -17.41
C LEU A 210 16.53 6.23 -17.79
N GLU A 211 17.44 6.30 -16.82
CA GLU A 211 18.88 6.40 -17.08
C GLU A 211 19.19 7.53 -18.08
N ASP A 212 19.79 7.21 -19.23
CA ASP A 212 20.17 8.13 -20.30
C ASP A 212 19.02 8.40 -21.30
N GLU A 213 17.89 7.71 -21.19
CA GLU A 213 16.73 7.89 -22.07
C GLU A 213 15.77 8.95 -21.53
N GLU A 214 15.38 9.91 -22.37
CA GLU A 214 14.34 10.90 -22.07
C GLU A 214 13.13 10.68 -22.99
N LEU A 215 11.96 10.44 -22.38
CA LEU A 215 10.76 10.02 -23.09
C LEU A 215 9.53 10.79 -22.62
N GLU A 216 8.76 11.30 -23.57
CA GLU A 216 7.40 11.81 -23.31
C GLU A 216 6.46 10.66 -22.95
N TRP A 217 5.52 10.91 -22.05
CA TRP A 217 4.51 9.93 -21.63
C TRP A 217 3.78 9.28 -22.81
N GLN A 218 3.43 10.07 -23.83
CA GLN A 218 2.73 9.61 -25.03
C GLN A 218 3.54 8.54 -25.77
N THR A 219 4.86 8.60 -25.71
CA THR A 219 5.73 7.58 -26.28
C THR A 219 5.94 6.44 -25.30
N LEU A 220 6.41 6.72 -24.09
CA LEU A 220 6.70 5.71 -23.06
C LEU A 220 5.51 4.78 -22.80
N SER A 221 4.31 5.35 -22.68
CA SER A 221 3.09 4.59 -22.37
C SER A 221 2.73 3.54 -23.43
N ASN A 222 3.21 3.70 -24.67
CA ASN A 222 2.92 2.80 -25.78
C ASN A 222 4.03 1.78 -26.06
N LEU A 223 5.20 1.89 -25.41
CA LEU A 223 6.32 0.99 -25.66
C LEU A 223 6.01 -0.43 -25.17
N ARG A 224 6.55 -1.41 -25.89
CA ARG A 224 6.73 -2.78 -25.40
C ARG A 224 7.92 -2.84 -24.45
N TRP A 225 7.91 -3.80 -23.54
CA TRP A 225 8.94 -3.93 -22.52
C TRP A 225 9.63 -5.29 -22.65
N VAL A 226 10.94 -5.26 -22.60
CA VAL A 226 11.79 -6.44 -22.39
C VAL A 226 12.60 -6.18 -21.13
N ILE A 227 12.40 -6.99 -20.09
CA ILE A 227 13.03 -6.80 -18.78
C ILE A 227 13.88 -8.02 -18.49
N ASN A 228 15.19 -7.84 -18.30
CA ASN A 228 16.15 -8.93 -18.11
C ASN A 228 16.04 -10.03 -19.18
N GLY A 229 15.82 -9.62 -20.44
CA GLY A 229 15.61 -10.52 -21.57
C GLY A 229 14.17 -11.06 -21.75
N VAL A 230 13.28 -10.93 -20.76
CA VAL A 230 11.89 -11.42 -20.84
C VAL A 230 10.99 -10.38 -21.49
N ALA A 231 10.29 -10.75 -22.57
CA ALA A 231 9.35 -9.87 -23.26
C ALA A 231 7.96 -9.92 -22.61
N TYR A 232 7.33 -8.75 -22.43
CA TYR A 232 6.01 -8.60 -21.80
C TYR A 232 4.92 -8.19 -22.78
N GLU A 233 3.75 -8.82 -22.64
CA GLU A 233 2.62 -8.65 -23.55
C GLU A 233 2.03 -7.24 -23.57
N HIS A 234 2.01 -6.51 -22.45
CA HIS A 234 1.28 -5.25 -22.31
C HIS A 234 2.19 -4.03 -22.20
N SER A 235 1.74 -2.93 -22.81
CA SER A 235 2.29 -1.59 -22.56
C SER A 235 1.69 -0.98 -21.29
N LEU A 236 2.33 0.06 -20.74
CA LEU A 236 1.80 0.82 -19.60
C LEU A 236 0.39 1.38 -19.88
N ARG A 237 0.14 1.88 -21.09
CA ARG A 237 -1.18 2.38 -21.50
C ARG A 237 -2.25 1.30 -21.37
N GLN A 238 -1.95 0.09 -21.84
CA GLN A 238 -2.89 -1.04 -21.77
C GLN A 238 -3.13 -1.45 -20.32
N LEU A 239 -2.07 -1.54 -19.50
CA LEU A 239 -2.17 -1.89 -18.08
C LEU A 239 -3.05 -0.88 -17.31
N PHE A 240 -2.83 0.43 -17.49
CA PHE A 240 -3.67 1.45 -16.85
C PHE A 240 -5.12 1.42 -17.32
N ALA A 241 -5.35 1.33 -18.64
CA ALA A 241 -6.70 1.27 -19.20
C ALA A 241 -7.48 0.03 -18.69
N GLU A 242 -6.83 -1.13 -18.63
CA GLU A 242 -7.43 -2.35 -18.11
C GLU A 242 -7.66 -2.28 -16.60
N ALA A 243 -6.71 -1.74 -15.82
CA ALA A 243 -6.89 -1.55 -14.40
C ALA A 243 -8.11 -0.66 -14.10
N GLY A 244 -8.27 0.43 -14.86
CA GLY A 244 -9.40 1.35 -14.72
C GLY A 244 -10.77 0.72 -14.95
N THR A 245 -10.85 -0.37 -15.72
CA THR A 245 -12.10 -1.08 -15.99
C THR A 245 -12.29 -2.30 -15.09
N ARG A 246 -11.26 -3.12 -14.91
CA ARG A 246 -11.34 -4.41 -14.20
C ARG A 246 -11.25 -4.29 -12.68
N LEU A 247 -10.65 -3.20 -12.16
CA LEU A 247 -10.58 -2.95 -10.72
C LEU A 247 -11.73 -2.06 -10.22
N ALA A 248 -12.67 -1.69 -11.11
CA ALA A 248 -13.86 -0.96 -10.73
C ALA A 248 -14.70 -1.79 -9.73
N PRO A 249 -15.31 -1.17 -8.70
CA PRO A 249 -16.06 -1.88 -7.68
C PRO A 249 -17.13 -2.83 -8.24
N ALA A 250 -17.88 -2.37 -9.24
CA ALA A 250 -18.92 -3.17 -9.89
C ALA A 250 -18.37 -4.43 -10.60
N ALA A 251 -17.14 -4.37 -11.13
CA ALA A 251 -16.50 -5.51 -11.78
C ALA A 251 -16.00 -6.57 -10.78
N LEU A 252 -15.88 -6.20 -9.50
CA LEU A 252 -15.34 -7.08 -8.45
C LEU A 252 -16.41 -7.63 -7.51
N ALA A 253 -17.63 -7.11 -7.57
CA ALA A 253 -18.67 -7.39 -6.59
C ALA A 253 -19.13 -8.87 -6.54
N ASP A 254 -19.01 -9.57 -7.65
CA ASP A 254 -19.47 -10.96 -7.81
C ASP A 254 -18.39 -11.99 -7.46
N HIS A 255 -17.22 -11.57 -6.97
CA HIS A 255 -16.05 -12.46 -6.75
C HIS A 255 -15.83 -12.84 -5.29
N GLY A 256 -16.86 -12.69 -4.47
CA GLY A 256 -16.80 -12.92 -3.04
C GLY A 256 -16.12 -11.78 -2.29
N VAL A 257 -16.59 -11.54 -1.08
CA VAL A 257 -16.09 -10.48 -0.20
C VAL A 257 -15.77 -11.03 1.18
N ILE A 258 -14.83 -10.38 1.85
CA ILE A 258 -14.32 -10.75 3.17
C ILE A 258 -14.15 -9.51 4.04
N THR A 259 -14.10 -9.72 5.35
CA THR A 259 -13.52 -8.75 6.28
C THR A 259 -12.00 -8.84 6.16
N ALA A 260 -11.33 -7.71 5.91
CA ALA A 260 -9.88 -7.65 5.79
C ALA A 260 -9.34 -6.27 6.16
N HIS A 261 -8.04 -6.20 6.43
CA HIS A 261 -7.34 -4.94 6.72
C HIS A 261 -7.12 -4.08 5.47
N GLY A 262 -6.93 -4.71 4.30
CA GLY A 262 -6.72 -4.02 3.01
C GLY A 262 -5.37 -3.30 2.85
N ASP A 263 -4.61 -3.13 3.93
CA ASP A 263 -3.36 -2.34 3.96
C ASP A 263 -2.33 -2.78 5.01
N ALA A 264 -2.31 -4.08 5.34
CA ALA A 264 -1.39 -4.62 6.37
C ALA A 264 0.04 -4.82 5.83
N HIS A 265 0.64 -3.80 5.22
CA HIS A 265 2.07 -3.86 4.87
C HIS A 265 2.95 -3.71 6.12
N ASN A 266 4.20 -4.16 6.07
CA ASN A 266 5.10 -4.28 7.22
C ASN A 266 5.41 -2.95 7.95
N ALA A 267 5.11 -1.79 7.35
CA ALA A 267 5.23 -0.51 8.05
C ALA A 267 4.01 -0.20 8.94
N ASN A 268 2.88 -0.86 8.69
CA ASN A 268 1.65 -0.85 9.48
C ASN A 268 1.52 -2.11 10.35
N VAL A 269 2.65 -2.75 10.66
CA VAL A 269 2.73 -3.95 11.51
C VAL A 269 3.85 -3.79 12.52
N TRP A 270 3.53 -3.95 13.79
CA TRP A 270 4.49 -4.05 14.88
C TRP A 270 5.03 -5.47 14.97
N TYR A 271 6.35 -5.59 15.18
CA TYR A 271 7.01 -6.82 15.58
C TYR A 271 7.08 -6.82 17.12
N ASP A 272 6.08 -7.44 17.73
CA ASP A 272 5.88 -7.49 19.18
C ASP A 272 6.68 -8.65 19.78
N THR A 273 7.64 -8.31 20.63
CA THR A 273 8.52 -9.27 21.31
C THR A 273 8.28 -9.32 22.81
N SER A 274 7.12 -8.88 23.31
CA SER A 274 6.83 -8.89 24.75
C SER A 274 6.57 -10.29 25.30
N GLU A 275 6.16 -11.21 24.44
CA GLU A 275 5.87 -12.62 24.75
C GLU A 275 7.05 -13.53 24.35
N GLU A 276 7.02 -14.80 24.78
CA GLU A 276 8.06 -15.79 24.45
C GLU A 276 8.20 -16.03 22.93
N ILE A 277 7.09 -15.89 22.19
CA ILE A 277 7.04 -16.06 20.74
C ILE A 277 6.63 -14.73 20.12
N PRO A 278 7.47 -14.11 19.26
CA PRO A 278 7.12 -12.84 18.63
C PRO A 278 5.82 -12.91 17.83
N GLN A 279 5.03 -11.84 17.95
CA GLN A 279 3.75 -11.69 17.30
C GLN A 279 3.76 -10.50 16.35
N LEU A 280 3.00 -10.60 15.26
CA LEU A 280 2.75 -9.47 14.38
C LEU A 280 1.40 -8.84 14.73
N VAL A 281 1.42 -7.54 15.04
CA VAL A 281 0.23 -6.77 15.41
C VAL A 281 0.05 -5.64 14.42
N SER A 282 -1.03 -5.69 13.64
CA SER A 282 -1.36 -4.64 12.69
C SER A 282 -1.80 -3.35 13.39
N PHE A 283 -1.67 -2.22 12.73
CA PHE A 283 -2.27 -0.95 13.15
C PHE A 283 -2.62 -0.13 11.91
N ASP A 284 -3.27 1.01 12.09
CA ASP A 284 -3.64 1.88 10.98
C ASP A 284 -4.50 1.19 9.89
N PRO A 285 -5.71 0.72 10.23
CA PRO A 285 -6.59 0.03 9.29
C PRO A 285 -7.44 0.98 8.44
N ALA A 286 -6.83 2.02 7.87
CA ALA A 286 -7.54 3.04 7.07
C ALA A 286 -8.37 2.43 5.94
N PHE A 287 -7.91 1.33 5.34
CA PHE A 287 -8.57 0.65 4.22
C PHE A 287 -9.23 -0.67 4.60
N ALA A 288 -9.43 -0.94 5.89
CA ALA A 288 -10.13 -2.14 6.32
C ALA A 288 -11.64 -2.02 6.09
N GLY A 289 -12.31 -3.16 6.05
CA GLY A 289 -13.71 -3.18 5.65
C GLY A 289 -14.38 -4.54 5.79
N ARG A 290 -15.70 -4.58 5.67
CA ARG A 290 -16.53 -5.80 5.87
C ARG A 290 -16.82 -6.56 4.58
N ASN A 291 -16.69 -5.90 3.44
CA ASN A 291 -17.03 -6.41 2.13
C ASN A 291 -15.90 -6.17 1.12
N ILE A 292 -14.66 -6.23 1.59
CA ILE A 292 -13.47 -6.12 0.75
C ILE A 292 -13.49 -7.22 -0.31
N PRO A 293 -13.35 -6.91 -1.61
CA PRO A 293 -13.20 -7.93 -2.65
C PRO A 293 -12.06 -8.89 -2.30
N ALA A 294 -12.35 -10.19 -2.25
CA ALA A 294 -11.40 -11.17 -1.74
C ALA A 294 -10.07 -11.19 -2.50
N LEU A 295 -10.11 -10.89 -3.81
CA LEU A 295 -8.91 -10.82 -4.66
C LEU A 295 -8.05 -9.55 -4.43
N LEU A 296 -8.54 -8.55 -3.69
CA LEU A 296 -7.78 -7.33 -3.38
C LEU A 296 -7.23 -7.30 -1.95
N ALA A 297 -7.83 -8.08 -1.04
CA ALA A 297 -7.65 -7.94 0.41
C ALA A 297 -6.19 -7.91 0.87
N GLU A 298 -5.33 -8.76 0.30
CA GLU A 298 -3.91 -8.85 0.67
C GLU A 298 -2.95 -8.43 -0.44
N ILE A 299 -3.44 -7.85 -1.55
CA ILE A 299 -2.57 -7.45 -2.67
C ILE A 299 -1.53 -6.43 -2.21
N LYS A 300 -1.95 -5.45 -1.40
CA LYS A 300 -1.05 -4.40 -0.95
C LYS A 300 0.04 -4.97 -0.04
N ALA A 301 -0.32 -5.82 0.93
CA ALA A 301 0.66 -6.51 1.77
C ALA A 301 1.60 -7.39 0.92
N THR A 302 1.08 -8.18 -0.03
CA THR A 302 1.90 -9.01 -0.93
C THR A 302 2.88 -8.15 -1.74
N PHE A 303 2.45 -7.04 -2.34
CA PHE A 303 3.36 -6.18 -3.08
C PHE A 303 4.39 -5.51 -2.16
N HIS A 304 3.94 -4.84 -1.10
CA HIS A 304 4.80 -3.98 -0.30
C HIS A 304 5.74 -4.76 0.63
N ASN A 305 5.37 -5.97 1.04
CA ASN A 305 6.19 -6.81 1.91
C ASN A 305 7.17 -7.68 1.14
N ILE A 306 7.05 -7.78 -0.19
CA ILE A 306 7.88 -8.69 -0.99
C ILE A 306 8.58 -7.94 -2.12
N PHE A 307 7.83 -7.28 -3.01
CA PHE A 307 8.38 -6.72 -4.26
C PHE A 307 8.82 -5.26 -4.14
N ALA A 308 8.19 -4.47 -3.28
CA ALA A 308 8.61 -3.09 -3.01
C ALA A 308 9.93 -3.01 -2.22
N HIS A 309 10.29 -4.12 -1.56
CA HIS A 309 11.42 -4.22 -0.66
C HIS A 309 12.45 -5.17 -1.29
N PRO A 310 13.59 -4.66 -1.78
CA PRO A 310 14.57 -3.91 -1.00
C PRO A 310 14.81 -2.51 -1.57
N LEU A 311 14.41 -1.51 -0.78
CA LEU A 311 14.79 -0.08 -0.87
C LEU A 311 14.39 0.71 -2.13
N TRP A 312 14.04 0.11 -3.27
CA TRP A 312 13.85 0.89 -4.51
C TRP A 312 12.61 1.81 -4.49
N LEU A 313 11.52 1.39 -3.83
CA LEU A 313 10.28 2.18 -3.77
C LEU A 313 10.34 3.26 -2.68
N TYR A 314 10.82 2.90 -1.49
CA TYR A 314 10.78 3.78 -0.31
C TYR A 314 12.08 4.56 -0.05
N GLU A 315 13.22 4.08 -0.55
CA GLU A 315 14.53 4.74 -0.48
C GLU A 315 15.12 4.92 -1.90
N PRO A 316 14.40 5.58 -2.82
CA PRO A 316 14.76 5.61 -4.25
C PRO A 316 16.15 6.21 -4.52
N ALA A 317 16.65 7.07 -3.63
CA ALA A 317 18.00 7.62 -3.70
C ALA A 317 19.09 6.54 -3.61
N ARG A 318 18.85 5.44 -2.89
CA ARG A 318 19.81 4.34 -2.71
C ARG A 318 19.80 3.34 -3.86
N CYS A 319 18.81 3.42 -4.75
CA CYS A 319 18.69 2.50 -5.87
C CYS A 319 19.96 2.46 -6.73
N GLY A 320 20.61 3.61 -6.98
CA GLY A 320 21.85 3.68 -7.77
C GLY A 320 23.10 3.14 -7.05
N GLU A 321 23.05 2.99 -5.72
CA GLU A 321 24.13 2.38 -4.95
C GLU A 321 24.00 0.85 -4.94
N LEU A 322 22.76 0.35 -4.93
CA LEU A 322 22.43 -1.06 -4.73
C LEU A 322 22.28 -1.83 -6.03
N TYR A 323 21.74 -1.16 -7.06
CA TYR A 323 21.34 -1.81 -8.30
C TYR A 323 22.05 -1.19 -9.49
N LYS A 324 22.42 -2.07 -10.42
CA LYS A 324 22.81 -1.70 -11.77
C LYS A 324 21.55 -1.79 -12.61
N VAL A 325 21.17 -0.70 -13.24
CA VAL A 325 20.05 -0.63 -14.18
C VAL A 325 20.58 -0.04 -15.47
N THR A 326 20.21 -0.64 -16.59
CA THR A 326 20.50 -0.09 -17.92
C THR A 326 19.21 -0.04 -18.70
N VAL A 327 19.04 1.04 -19.47
CA VAL A 327 17.85 1.27 -20.28
C VAL A 327 18.31 1.57 -21.70
N MET A 328 17.67 0.92 -22.66
CA MET A 328 17.93 1.15 -24.08
C MET A 328 16.62 1.05 -24.84
N ARG A 329 16.30 2.06 -25.64
CA ARG A 329 15.16 1.96 -26.55
C ARG A 329 15.59 1.49 -27.94
N ARG A 330 14.86 0.53 -28.52
CA ARG A 330 14.99 0.14 -29.94
C ARG A 330 13.61 0.17 -30.60
N GLY A 331 13.35 1.22 -31.38
CA GLY A 331 12.05 1.44 -32.01
C GLY A 331 10.93 1.58 -30.97
N ASP A 332 9.98 0.65 -31.00
CA ASP A 332 8.82 0.63 -30.11
C ASP A 332 8.99 -0.29 -28.89
N THR A 333 10.21 -0.75 -28.63
CA THR A 333 10.54 -1.59 -27.48
C THR A 333 11.55 -0.90 -26.57
N LEU A 334 11.27 -0.90 -25.28
CA LEU A 334 12.18 -0.49 -24.21
C LEU A 334 12.80 -1.74 -23.58
N TYR A 335 14.13 -1.80 -23.59
CA TYR A 335 14.90 -2.84 -22.94
C TYR A 335 15.40 -2.31 -21.61
N VAL A 336 15.12 -3.02 -20.52
CA VAL A 336 15.58 -2.68 -19.18
C VAL A 336 16.27 -3.90 -18.58
N ASP A 337 17.58 -3.82 -18.39
CA ASP A 337 18.33 -4.86 -17.68
C ASP A 337 18.73 -4.36 -16.30
N HIS A 338 18.51 -5.18 -15.27
CA HIS A 338 18.86 -4.88 -13.89
C HIS A 338 19.31 -6.12 -13.11
N ASN A 339 19.95 -5.90 -11.97
CA ASN A 339 20.35 -6.96 -11.04
C ASN A 339 19.52 -7.03 -9.75
N TRP A 340 18.41 -6.30 -9.66
CA TRP A 340 17.44 -6.48 -8.57
C TRP A 340 16.92 -7.93 -8.53
N GLN A 341 16.86 -8.51 -7.32
CA GLN A 341 16.32 -9.83 -7.03
C GLN A 341 15.68 -9.80 -5.64
N LEU A 342 14.77 -10.75 -5.36
CA LEU A 342 14.31 -10.97 -3.99
C LEU A 342 15.48 -11.38 -3.09
N THR A 343 15.50 -10.85 -1.88
CA THR A 343 16.39 -11.34 -0.82
C THR A 343 15.85 -12.67 -0.28
N PRO A 344 16.69 -13.51 0.39
CA PRO A 344 16.23 -14.77 0.97
C PRO A 344 14.96 -14.60 1.83
N LEU A 345 14.97 -13.64 2.75
CA LEU A 345 13.81 -13.26 3.55
C LEU A 345 12.55 -12.96 2.72
N ARG A 346 12.66 -12.21 1.61
CA ARG A 346 11.50 -11.82 0.79
C ARG A 346 11.01 -12.97 -0.08
N ALA A 347 11.91 -13.84 -0.53
CA ALA A 347 11.54 -15.08 -1.20
C ALA A 347 10.78 -16.02 -0.26
N ALA A 348 11.21 -16.13 1.01
CA ALA A 348 10.50 -16.88 2.03
C ALA A 348 9.09 -16.29 2.28
N PHE A 349 8.97 -14.98 2.44
CA PHE A 349 7.67 -14.32 2.56
C PHE A 349 6.76 -14.56 1.35
N LEU A 350 7.30 -14.53 0.13
CA LEU A 350 6.52 -14.82 -1.08
C LEU A 350 5.98 -16.24 -1.07
N HIS A 351 6.83 -17.20 -0.71
CA HIS A 351 6.46 -18.60 -0.60
C HIS A 351 5.36 -18.79 0.46
N ASP A 352 5.58 -18.34 1.69
CA ASP A 352 4.63 -18.48 2.80
C ASP A 352 3.31 -17.76 2.54
N LYS A 353 3.35 -16.54 1.97
CA LYS A 353 2.13 -15.80 1.60
C LYS A 353 1.30 -16.57 0.56
N GLY A 354 1.99 -17.27 -0.34
CA GLY A 354 1.37 -18.16 -1.32
C GLY A 354 0.68 -19.35 -0.66
N GLU A 355 1.42 -20.11 0.16
CA GLU A 355 0.94 -21.35 0.78
C GLU A 355 -0.09 -21.13 1.89
N GLU A 356 0.16 -20.18 2.79
CA GLU A 356 -0.64 -20.00 4.02
C GLU A 356 -1.87 -19.12 3.81
N TYR A 357 -1.85 -18.20 2.83
CA TYR A 357 -2.97 -17.27 2.58
C TYR A 357 -3.61 -17.45 1.20
N TRP A 358 -2.85 -17.20 0.12
CA TRP A 358 -3.45 -17.06 -1.22
C TRP A 358 -4.01 -18.36 -1.77
N GLN A 359 -3.25 -19.44 -1.76
CA GLN A 359 -3.68 -20.72 -2.32
C GLN A 359 -4.94 -21.26 -1.59
N PRO A 360 -5.04 -21.24 -0.24
CA PRO A 360 -6.27 -21.60 0.45
C PRO A 360 -7.46 -20.70 0.12
N LEU A 361 -7.27 -19.36 0.07
CA LEU A 361 -8.34 -18.42 -0.25
C LEU A 361 -8.88 -18.65 -1.67
N LEU A 362 -7.98 -18.73 -2.67
CA LEU A 362 -8.34 -19.00 -4.06
C LEU A 362 -9.05 -20.36 -4.19
N GLY A 363 -8.58 -21.37 -3.46
CA GLY A 363 -9.24 -22.67 -3.39
C GLY A 363 -10.67 -22.60 -2.86
N GLN A 364 -10.93 -21.76 -1.86
CA GLN A 364 -12.27 -21.56 -1.29
C GLN A 364 -13.18 -20.78 -2.25
N LEU A 365 -12.67 -19.75 -2.91
CA LEU A 365 -13.39 -19.03 -3.97
C LEU A 365 -13.77 -19.97 -5.12
N ALA A 366 -12.83 -20.81 -5.58
CA ALA A 366 -13.07 -21.78 -6.64
C ALA A 366 -14.12 -22.83 -6.23
N ARG A 367 -14.06 -23.34 -4.99
CA ARG A 367 -15.06 -24.30 -4.48
C ARG A 367 -16.47 -23.72 -4.48
N ARG A 368 -16.62 -22.42 -4.20
CA ARG A 368 -17.90 -21.69 -4.21
C ARG A 368 -18.33 -21.19 -5.59
N GLY A 369 -17.49 -21.36 -6.61
CA GLY A 369 -17.74 -20.81 -7.95
C GLY A 369 -17.63 -19.29 -8.03
N TRP A 370 -16.93 -18.67 -7.08
CA TRP A 370 -16.75 -17.21 -6.98
C TRP A 370 -15.40 -16.75 -7.53
N LEU A 371 -14.48 -17.66 -7.86
CA LEU A 371 -13.23 -17.31 -8.50
C LEU A 371 -13.47 -17.06 -10.01
N PRO A 372 -13.28 -15.83 -10.54
CA PRO A 372 -13.46 -15.58 -11.95
C PRO A 372 -12.39 -16.29 -12.79
N PRO A 373 -12.70 -16.75 -14.03
CA PRO A 373 -11.72 -17.38 -14.91
C PRO A 373 -10.47 -16.51 -15.19
N HIS A 374 -10.61 -15.19 -15.08
CA HIS A 374 -9.54 -14.22 -15.32
C HIS A 374 -8.96 -13.63 -14.03
N TRP A 375 -9.06 -14.33 -12.89
CA TRP A 375 -8.58 -13.86 -11.59
C TRP A 375 -7.10 -13.46 -11.59
N GLN A 376 -6.24 -14.18 -12.31
CA GLN A 376 -4.82 -13.83 -12.44
C GLN A 376 -4.63 -12.45 -13.07
N ARG A 377 -5.49 -12.07 -14.03
CA ARG A 377 -5.43 -10.74 -14.64
C ARG A 377 -5.81 -9.64 -13.64
N ILE A 378 -6.84 -9.88 -12.82
CA ILE A 378 -7.22 -8.97 -11.73
C ILE A 378 -6.05 -8.81 -10.74
N PHE A 379 -5.45 -9.92 -10.32
CA PHE A 379 -4.30 -9.95 -9.42
C PHE A 379 -3.14 -9.11 -9.97
N ARG A 380 -2.74 -9.36 -11.23
CA ARG A 380 -1.66 -8.63 -11.91
C ARG A 380 -1.92 -7.14 -12.01
N LEU A 381 -3.14 -6.74 -12.39
CA LEU A 381 -3.50 -5.32 -12.49
C LEU A 381 -3.46 -4.64 -11.11
N ALA A 382 -3.89 -5.32 -10.06
CA ALA A 382 -3.81 -4.80 -8.70
C ALA A 382 -2.34 -4.67 -8.23
N MET A 383 -1.49 -5.66 -8.50
CA MET A 383 -0.04 -5.59 -8.23
C MET A 383 0.65 -4.46 -9.01
N PHE A 384 0.27 -4.24 -10.27
CA PHE A 384 0.74 -3.11 -11.08
C PHE A 384 0.35 -1.75 -10.49
N CYS A 385 -0.85 -1.65 -9.91
CA CYS A 385 -1.34 -0.42 -9.30
C CYS A 385 -0.59 -0.07 -8.01
N CYS A 386 -0.07 -1.04 -7.26
CA CYS A 386 0.61 -0.78 -5.98
C CYS A 386 1.76 0.22 -6.10
N PRO A 387 2.80 0.02 -6.94
CA PRO A 387 3.86 1.03 -7.06
C PRO A 387 3.42 2.26 -7.84
N THR A 388 2.57 2.08 -8.86
CA THR A 388 2.23 3.16 -9.80
C THR A 388 1.23 4.18 -9.25
N LEU A 389 0.42 3.80 -8.27
CA LEU A 389 -0.59 4.70 -7.67
C LEU A 389 -0.22 5.14 -6.25
N VAL A 390 0.68 4.45 -5.56
CA VAL A 390 1.11 4.84 -4.21
C VAL A 390 2.13 5.99 -4.27
N LEU A 391 3.13 5.91 -5.15
CA LEU A 391 4.16 6.93 -5.33
C LEU A 391 4.23 7.44 -6.77
N ASP A 392 4.71 8.67 -6.93
CA ASP A 392 5.10 9.22 -8.23
C ASP A 392 6.44 8.63 -8.66
N LEU A 393 6.41 7.58 -9.48
CA LEU A 393 7.61 6.89 -9.95
C LEU A 393 8.49 7.73 -10.89
N ARG A 394 8.11 8.96 -11.23
CA ARG A 394 8.86 9.81 -12.17
C ARG A 394 10.13 10.35 -11.53
N ALA A 395 11.23 10.31 -12.27
CA ALA A 395 12.46 10.96 -11.87
C ALA A 395 12.25 12.48 -11.66
N GLY A 396 12.64 13.01 -10.49
CA GLY A 396 12.38 14.41 -10.12
C GLY A 396 10.89 14.73 -9.90
N GLY A 397 10.07 13.70 -9.67
CA GLY A 397 8.67 13.81 -9.25
C GLY A 397 8.50 14.11 -7.77
N PHE A 398 7.26 14.00 -7.28
CA PHE A 398 6.91 14.31 -5.89
C PHE A 398 7.52 13.33 -4.87
N SER A 399 7.85 12.11 -5.31
CA SER A 399 8.28 11.02 -4.43
C SER A 399 9.81 10.82 -4.41
N GLY A 400 10.58 11.74 -5.00
CA GLY A 400 12.05 11.71 -4.91
C GLY A 400 12.73 10.62 -5.74
N HIS A 401 12.01 9.99 -6.67
CA HIS A 401 12.62 9.01 -7.58
C HIS A 401 13.75 9.63 -8.40
N THR A 402 14.82 8.84 -8.57
CA THR A 402 15.96 9.07 -9.47
C THR A 402 15.70 8.39 -10.84
N PRO A 403 16.44 8.73 -11.91
CA PRO A 403 16.34 8.02 -13.19
C PRO A 403 16.46 6.49 -13.06
N THR A 404 17.38 6.01 -12.23
CA THR A 404 17.59 4.58 -11.94
C THR A 404 16.39 3.97 -11.24
N SER A 405 15.92 4.57 -10.14
CA SER A 405 14.76 4.03 -9.40
C SER A 405 13.45 4.13 -10.21
N SER A 406 13.35 5.10 -11.12
CA SER A 406 12.21 5.27 -12.02
C SER A 406 12.17 4.13 -13.06
N ALA A 407 13.32 3.84 -13.68
CA ALA A 407 13.48 2.74 -14.61
C ALA A 407 13.19 1.39 -13.94
N LEU A 408 13.78 1.12 -12.78
CA LEU A 408 13.53 -0.10 -12.01
C LEU A 408 12.05 -0.19 -11.59
N GLY A 409 11.48 0.88 -11.05
CA GLY A 409 10.10 0.87 -10.57
C GLY A 409 9.06 0.62 -11.65
N LEU A 410 9.24 1.22 -12.83
CA LEU A 410 8.37 0.95 -13.98
C LEU A 410 8.57 -0.48 -14.53
N ALA A 411 9.81 -0.98 -14.58
CA ALA A 411 10.08 -2.36 -14.97
C ALA A 411 9.39 -3.36 -14.02
N MET A 412 9.55 -3.18 -12.70
CA MET A 412 8.88 -4.00 -11.69
C MET A 412 7.35 -3.95 -11.81
N ALA A 413 6.79 -2.76 -12.05
CA ALA A 413 5.35 -2.62 -12.27
C ALA A 413 4.89 -3.42 -13.50
N VAL A 414 5.62 -3.35 -14.62
CA VAL A 414 5.30 -4.08 -15.85
C VAL A 414 5.45 -5.59 -15.66
N MET A 415 6.53 -6.06 -15.02
CA MET A 415 6.76 -7.48 -14.71
C MET A 415 5.59 -8.08 -13.92
N LEU A 416 5.13 -7.37 -12.89
CA LEU A 416 4.00 -7.82 -12.07
C LEU A 416 2.65 -7.63 -12.77
N GLY A 417 2.54 -6.63 -13.63
CA GLY A 417 1.30 -6.25 -14.32
C GLY A 417 1.00 -7.06 -15.58
N SER A 418 2.02 -7.53 -16.30
CA SER A 418 1.89 -8.18 -17.60
C SER A 418 2.37 -9.62 -17.54
N GLN A 419 1.74 -10.51 -18.31
CA GLN A 419 2.30 -11.83 -18.55
C GLN A 419 3.53 -11.72 -19.49
N PRO A 420 4.54 -12.58 -19.30
CA PRO A 420 5.55 -12.87 -20.30
C PRO A 420 4.94 -13.42 -21.59
N VAL A 421 5.60 -13.21 -22.74
CA VAL A 421 5.13 -13.69 -24.05
C VAL A 421 5.53 -15.14 -24.35
N GLU A 422 6.80 -15.50 -24.10
CA GLU A 422 7.35 -16.84 -24.41
C GLU A 422 8.06 -17.47 -23.20
N ASP A 423 8.85 -16.68 -22.46
CA ASP A 423 9.55 -17.13 -21.25
C ASP A 423 8.66 -17.03 -19.99
N THR A 424 9.26 -17.21 -18.82
CA THR A 424 8.61 -16.97 -17.52
C THR A 424 9.46 -16.06 -16.63
N ASP A 425 8.87 -15.56 -15.56
CA ASP A 425 9.55 -14.86 -14.48
C ASP A 425 9.10 -15.42 -13.12
N GLU A 426 9.85 -15.10 -12.07
CA GLU A 426 9.61 -15.60 -10.71
C GLU A 426 8.17 -15.34 -10.22
N PHE A 427 7.61 -14.17 -10.56
CA PHE A 427 6.25 -13.84 -10.16
C PHE A 427 5.20 -14.64 -10.94
N SER A 428 5.44 -14.89 -12.23
CA SER A 428 4.55 -15.67 -13.08
C SER A 428 4.53 -17.15 -12.66
N ASP A 429 5.70 -17.71 -12.32
CA ASP A 429 5.81 -19.05 -11.77
C ASP A 429 5.10 -19.17 -10.42
N TRP A 430 5.32 -18.20 -9.51
CA TRP A 430 4.63 -18.16 -8.23
C TRP A 430 3.11 -18.04 -8.38
N LEU A 431 2.64 -17.13 -9.23
CA LEU A 431 1.21 -16.91 -9.47
C LEU A 431 0.54 -18.16 -10.08
N ALA A 432 1.26 -18.88 -10.95
CA ALA A 432 0.82 -20.17 -11.45
C ALA A 432 0.74 -21.21 -10.33
N GLY A 433 1.75 -21.29 -9.47
CA GLY A 433 1.85 -22.23 -8.34
C GLY A 433 0.73 -22.11 -7.30
N ILE A 434 0.18 -20.91 -7.08
CA ILE A 434 -0.95 -20.70 -6.15
C ILE A 434 -2.33 -20.94 -6.79
N SER A 435 -2.38 -21.32 -8.08
CA SER A 435 -3.65 -21.58 -8.76
C SER A 435 -4.36 -22.78 -8.13
N PRO A 436 -5.68 -22.72 -7.89
CA PRO A 436 -6.42 -23.88 -7.40
C PRO A 436 -6.29 -25.03 -8.39
N ALA A 437 -6.10 -26.26 -7.88
CA ALA A 437 -6.15 -27.45 -8.72
C ALA A 437 -7.49 -27.49 -9.48
N GLU A 438 -7.43 -27.65 -10.80
CA GLU A 438 -8.62 -27.84 -11.62
C GLU A 438 -9.40 -29.03 -11.06
N LYS A 439 -10.69 -28.81 -10.72
CA LYS A 439 -11.57 -29.94 -10.41
C LYS A 439 -11.62 -30.80 -11.68
N ALA A 440 -11.06 -32.01 -11.61
CA ALA A 440 -11.48 -33.07 -12.51
C ALA A 440 -13.01 -33.16 -12.41
N GLN A 441 -13.71 -32.82 -13.49
CA GLN A 441 -15.16 -32.88 -13.57
C GLN A 441 -15.65 -34.31 -13.39
#